data_AF-A0A914C7M2-F1
#
_entry.id   AF-A0A914C7M2-F1
#
_cell.length_a   1.000
_cell.length_b   1.000
_cell.length_c   1.000
_cell.angle_alpha   90.00
_cell.angle_beta   90.00
_cell.angle_gamma   90.00
#
_symmetry.space_group_name_H-M   'P 1'
#
loop_
_entity.id
_entity.type
_entity.pdbx_description
1 polymer ?
#
loop_
_entity_poly.entity_id
_entity_poly.type
_entity_poly.pdbx_seq_one_letter_code
_entity_poly.pdbx_strand_id
1 'polypeptide(L)'
;MLQTLNEANEKCENRAMKLDGEPIEFVKKYVYLGQLVTADHKIDGELQRRRSAAWLSFKNLQDVLKEVQDPKTRAHLFNSTVLPALNYGILGVRLIDKVKSDEIRKQTMFKDAAQDARERKLRWAGHIARRQDNRWTTRTTFWWPYDLKRPLGRPPYRWRREMEQAIGPNWHNIARNREEYRRRLKDLTKSMVEPDIQVSSTILDLYSEDSSPDWRQLFLLF
;
A
#
# COMPACT_ATOMS: atom_id res chain seq x y z
N MET A 1 16.04 -27.16 15.00
CA MET A 1 16.92 -26.04 15.44
C MET A 1 16.11 -24.93 16.15
N LEU A 2 14.97 -24.48 15.62
CA LEU A 2 14.10 -23.50 16.32
C LEU A 2 13.31 -24.10 17.51
N GLN A 3 12.80 -25.33 17.40
CA GLN A 3 12.12 -26.02 18.51
C GLN A 3 13.05 -26.22 19.74
N THR A 4 14.29 -26.63 19.50
CA THR A 4 15.32 -26.85 20.54
C THR A 4 15.75 -25.58 21.26
N LEU A 5 15.68 -24.40 20.60
CA LEU A 5 15.97 -23.11 21.23
C LEU A 5 14.82 -22.61 22.10
N ASN A 6 13.57 -22.83 21.67
CA ASN A 6 12.39 -22.48 22.45
C ASN A 6 12.30 -23.31 23.75
N GLU A 7 12.58 -24.61 23.68
CA GLU A 7 12.63 -25.49 24.87
C GLU A 7 13.77 -25.14 25.84
N ALA A 8 14.90 -24.65 25.34
CA ALA A 8 16.01 -24.17 26.18
C ALA A 8 15.67 -22.84 26.86
N ASN A 9 14.95 -21.95 26.18
CA ASN A 9 14.50 -20.67 26.74
C ASN A 9 13.40 -20.82 27.80
N GLU A 10 12.46 -21.77 27.63
CA GLU A 10 11.45 -22.07 28.66
C GLU A 10 12.08 -22.62 29.96
N LYS A 11 13.24 -23.29 29.87
CA LYS A 11 13.99 -23.78 31.04
C LYS A 11 14.86 -22.72 31.73
N CYS A 12 15.00 -21.54 31.14
CA CYS A 12 15.80 -20.43 31.68
C CYS A 12 14.91 -19.45 32.46
N GLU A 13 14.17 -19.92 33.46
CA GLU A 13 13.53 -19.01 34.41
C GLU A 13 14.59 -18.41 35.36
N ASN A 14 14.69 -17.07 35.34
CA ASN A 14 15.24 -16.22 36.42
C ASN A 14 16.63 -16.56 37.00
N ARG A 15 17.56 -17.11 36.21
CA ARG A 15 18.98 -17.11 36.64
C ARG A 15 19.55 -15.70 36.48
N ALA A 16 19.82 -15.04 37.61
CA ALA A 16 20.50 -13.75 37.65
C ALA A 16 21.89 -13.89 37.00
N MET A 17 22.01 -13.42 35.75
CA MET A 17 23.29 -13.36 35.05
C MET A 17 24.11 -12.23 35.68
N LYS A 18 25.39 -12.51 35.98
CA LYS A 18 26.32 -11.51 36.52
C LYS A 18 27.36 -11.17 35.45
N LEU A 19 27.56 -9.89 35.18
CA LEU A 19 28.69 -9.39 34.39
C LEU A 19 29.67 -8.75 35.38
N ASP A 20 30.92 -9.22 35.40
CA ASP A 20 31.96 -8.71 36.32
C ASP A 20 31.57 -8.70 37.81
N GLY A 21 30.66 -9.60 38.21
CA GLY A 21 30.17 -9.72 39.59
C GLY A 21 28.87 -8.96 39.88
N GLU A 22 28.47 -8.02 39.01
CA GLU A 22 27.24 -7.24 39.12
C GLU A 22 26.06 -7.94 38.41
N PRO A 23 24.87 -8.04 39.04
CA PRO A 23 23.71 -8.65 38.41
C PRO A 23 23.17 -7.77 37.26
N ILE A 24 22.98 -8.37 36.08
CA ILE A 24 22.40 -7.69 34.92
C ILE A 24 20.87 -7.67 35.05
N GLU A 25 20.26 -6.51 34.77
CA GLU A 25 18.81 -6.37 34.72
C GLU A 25 18.20 -7.19 33.58
N PHE A 26 17.22 -8.03 33.89
CA PHE A 26 16.44 -8.72 32.87
C PHE A 26 15.35 -7.81 32.31
N VAL A 27 15.56 -7.32 31.09
CA VAL A 27 14.60 -6.46 30.38
C VAL A 27 13.78 -7.30 29.40
N LYS A 28 12.46 -7.38 29.63
CA LYS A 28 11.54 -8.15 28.76
C LYS A 28 11.45 -7.64 27.32
N LYS A 29 11.65 -6.33 27.13
CA LYS A 29 11.50 -5.63 25.85
C LYS A 29 12.58 -4.57 25.73
N TYR A 30 13.44 -4.68 24.72
CA TYR A 30 14.57 -3.77 24.54
C TYR A 30 14.68 -3.35 23.07
N VAL A 31 15.08 -2.10 22.82
CA VAL A 31 15.30 -1.60 21.46
C VAL A 31 16.77 -1.67 21.14
N TYR A 32 17.16 -2.59 20.27
CA TYR A 32 18.53 -2.75 19.82
C TYR A 32 18.66 -2.36 18.36
N LEU A 33 19.54 -1.41 18.05
CA LEU A 33 19.79 -0.90 16.69
C LEU A 33 18.51 -0.49 15.95
N GLY A 34 17.53 0.04 16.67
CA GLY A 34 16.24 0.48 16.10
C GLY A 34 15.18 -0.62 15.94
N GLN A 35 15.47 -1.86 16.35
CA GLN A 35 14.52 -2.96 16.36
C GLN A 35 14.13 -3.36 17.79
N LEU A 36 12.85 -3.54 18.04
CA LEU A 36 12.37 -4.12 19.30
C LEU A 36 12.68 -5.62 19.33
N VAL A 37 13.44 -6.01 20.36
CA VAL A 37 13.73 -7.38 20.72
C VAL A 37 12.93 -7.68 21.98
N THR A 38 12.15 -8.77 21.95
CA THR A 38 11.37 -9.21 23.08
C THR A 38 11.86 -10.57 23.55
N ALA A 39 11.81 -10.81 24.86
CA ALA A 39 12.30 -12.05 25.46
C ALA A 39 11.52 -13.31 25.01
N ASP A 40 10.26 -13.13 24.60
CA ASP A 40 9.39 -14.16 24.04
C ASP A 40 9.58 -14.39 22.52
N HIS A 41 10.56 -13.72 21.91
CA HIS A 41 10.90 -13.78 20.47
C HIS A 41 9.72 -13.49 19.53
N LYS A 42 8.70 -12.76 20.00
CA LYS A 42 7.54 -12.38 19.20
C LYS A 42 7.79 -11.09 18.43
N ILE A 43 7.57 -11.15 17.12
CA ILE A 43 7.74 -9.99 16.23
C ILE A 43 6.59 -8.97 16.32
N ASP A 44 5.45 -9.32 16.95
CA ASP A 44 4.24 -8.50 16.96
C ASP A 44 4.47 -7.09 17.51
N GLY A 45 5.29 -6.97 18.56
CA GLY A 45 5.62 -5.68 19.15
C GLY A 45 6.45 -4.79 18.22
N GLU A 46 7.36 -5.38 17.44
CA GLU A 46 8.16 -4.67 16.45
C GLU A 46 7.31 -4.28 15.23
N LEU A 47 6.46 -5.20 14.76
CA LEU A 47 5.51 -4.94 13.70
C LEU A 47 4.61 -3.74 14.05
N GLN A 48 4.08 -3.70 15.27
CA GLN A 48 3.23 -2.60 15.71
C GLN A 48 4.00 -1.27 15.78
N ARG A 49 5.24 -1.28 16.26
CA ARG A 49 6.10 -0.07 16.27
C ARG A 49 6.35 0.46 14.88
N ARG A 50 6.67 -0.41 13.90
CA ARG A 50 6.91 0.01 12.52
C ARG A 50 5.65 0.51 11.83
N ARG A 51 4.49 -0.09 12.12
CA ARG A 51 3.19 0.43 11.69
C ARG A 51 2.94 1.84 12.24
N SER A 52 3.19 2.06 13.53
CA SER A 52 3.08 3.39 14.14
C SER A 52 4.08 4.40 13.57
N ALA A 53 5.31 3.98 13.30
CA ALA A 53 6.33 4.84 12.67
C ALA A 53 5.92 5.24 11.24
N ALA A 54 5.48 4.28 10.42
CA ALA A 54 4.98 4.54 9.08
C ALA A 54 3.77 5.51 9.10
N TRP A 55 2.85 5.31 10.04
CA TRP A 55 1.71 6.20 10.25
C TRP A 55 2.15 7.61 10.66
N LEU A 56 3.13 7.74 11.56
CA LEU A 56 3.66 9.03 11.97
C LEU A 56 4.34 9.76 10.81
N SER A 57 5.15 9.06 10.01
CA SER A 57 5.75 9.59 8.79
C SER A 57 4.69 10.10 7.81
N PHE A 58 3.62 9.32 7.61
CA PHE A 58 2.50 9.74 6.78
C PHE A 58 1.80 10.98 7.33
N LYS A 59 1.50 11.00 8.63
CA LYS A 59 0.84 12.13 9.29
C LYS A 59 1.63 13.43 9.14
N ASN A 60 2.95 13.36 9.30
CA ASN A 60 3.84 14.52 9.13
C ASN A 60 3.88 15.04 7.69
N LEU A 61 3.68 14.15 6.71
CA LEU A 61 3.66 14.51 5.29
C LEU A 61 2.26 14.79 4.76
N GLN A 62 1.20 14.59 5.56
CA GLN A 62 -0.17 14.60 5.09
C GLN A 62 -0.53 15.94 4.43
N ASP A 63 -0.14 17.06 5.04
CA ASP A 63 -0.45 18.38 4.50
C ASP A 63 0.40 18.69 3.26
N VAL A 64 1.67 18.32 3.25
CA VAL A 64 2.52 18.43 2.05
C VAL A 64 1.94 17.61 0.89
N LEU A 65 1.47 16.39 1.15
CA LEU A 65 0.87 15.52 0.13
C LEU A 65 -0.42 16.11 -0.45
N LYS A 66 -1.22 16.84 0.35
CA LYS A 66 -2.41 17.56 -0.14
C LYS A 66 -2.04 18.68 -1.11
N GLU A 67 -0.99 19.43 -0.80
CA GLU A 67 -0.55 20.59 -1.57
C GLU A 67 0.15 20.21 -2.89
N VAL A 68 0.84 19.07 -2.95
CA VAL A 68 1.56 18.64 -4.16
C VAL A 68 0.59 18.31 -5.28
N GLN A 69 0.43 19.18 -6.28
CA GLN A 69 -0.54 18.95 -7.38
C GLN A 69 -0.19 17.80 -8.32
N ASP A 70 1.10 17.56 -8.58
CA ASP A 70 1.54 16.50 -9.48
C ASP A 70 1.40 15.11 -8.83
N PRO A 71 0.53 14.23 -9.36
CA PRO A 71 0.30 12.91 -8.77
C PRO A 71 1.54 12.02 -8.75
N LYS A 72 2.47 12.19 -9.70
CA LYS A 72 3.71 11.40 -9.75
C LYS A 72 4.65 11.77 -8.62
N THR A 73 4.89 13.06 -8.42
CA THR A 73 5.70 13.58 -7.31
C THR A 73 5.08 13.21 -5.97
N ARG A 74 3.75 13.32 -5.85
CA ARG A 74 3.01 12.91 -4.65
C ARG A 74 3.20 11.43 -4.33
N ALA A 75 3.11 10.56 -5.35
CA ALA A 75 3.28 9.12 -5.18
C ALA A 75 4.73 8.77 -4.85
N HIS A 76 5.70 9.41 -5.50
CA HIS A 76 7.12 9.23 -5.19
C HIS A 76 7.40 9.57 -3.73
N LEU A 77 6.89 10.70 -3.23
CA LEU A 77 7.09 11.11 -1.83
C LEU A 77 6.53 10.07 -0.86
N PHE A 78 5.36 9.51 -1.16
CA PHE A 78 4.76 8.43 -0.36
C PHE A 78 5.62 7.15 -0.41
N ASN A 79 6.04 6.74 -1.60
CA ASN A 79 6.81 5.50 -1.83
C ASN A 79 8.23 5.55 -1.25
N SER A 80 8.81 6.75 -1.08
CA SER A 80 10.14 6.91 -0.49
C SER A 80 10.13 7.06 1.03
N THR A 81 9.01 7.47 1.64
CA THR A 81 8.95 7.81 3.08
C THR A 81 8.10 6.84 3.89
N VAL A 82 6.87 6.59 3.47
CA VAL A 82 5.88 5.78 4.22
C VAL A 82 6.05 4.29 3.88
N LEU A 83 6.17 4.00 2.59
CA LEU A 83 6.21 2.62 2.09
C LEU A 83 7.40 1.80 2.63
N PRO A 84 8.63 2.34 2.78
CA PRO A 84 9.74 1.57 3.36
C PRO A 84 9.48 1.16 4.81
N ALA A 85 9.02 2.07 5.66
CA ALA A 85 8.73 1.79 7.07
C ALA A 85 7.66 0.69 7.22
N LEU A 86 6.64 0.71 6.37
CA LEU A 86 5.60 -0.31 6.32
C LEU A 86 6.14 -1.67 5.86
N ASN A 87 6.90 -1.68 4.77
CA ASN A 87 7.46 -2.88 4.14
C ASN A 87 8.35 -3.69 5.08
N TYR A 88 9.27 -3.02 5.80
CA TYR A 88 10.11 -3.73 6.76
C TYR A 88 9.32 -4.29 7.94
N GLY A 89 8.24 -3.62 8.36
CA GLY A 89 7.36 -4.13 9.40
C GLY A 89 6.71 -5.45 9.00
N ILE A 90 6.09 -5.49 7.83
CA ILE A 90 5.24 -6.61 7.39
C ILE A 90 6.03 -7.91 7.21
N LEU A 91 7.23 -7.86 6.64
CA LEU A 91 8.05 -9.06 6.48
C LEU A 91 8.80 -9.45 7.76
N GLY A 92 8.73 -8.65 8.84
CA GLY A 92 9.52 -8.86 10.04
C GLY A 92 11.04 -8.85 9.77
N VAL A 93 11.46 -8.24 8.65
CA VAL A 93 12.86 -8.25 8.20
C VAL A 93 13.68 -7.42 9.16
N ARG A 94 14.69 -8.07 9.72
CA ARG A 94 15.60 -7.47 10.67
C ARG A 94 16.71 -6.77 9.92
N LEU A 95 17.30 -5.75 10.52
CA LEU A 95 18.47 -5.08 9.94
C LEU A 95 19.64 -6.06 9.77
N ILE A 96 19.72 -7.09 10.61
CA ILE A 96 20.74 -8.14 10.54
C ILE A 96 20.58 -9.05 9.32
N ASP A 97 19.36 -9.19 8.80
CA ASP A 97 19.08 -10.04 7.64
C ASP A 97 19.59 -9.41 6.33
N LYS A 98 19.95 -8.12 6.36
CA LYS A 98 20.57 -7.34 5.26
C LYS A 98 19.86 -7.53 3.90
N VAL A 99 18.53 -7.70 3.94
CA VAL A 99 17.71 -7.88 2.74
C VAL A 99 17.62 -6.55 1.99
N LYS A 100 17.82 -6.58 0.68
CA LYS A 100 17.71 -5.39 -0.18
C LYS A 100 16.25 -4.90 -0.25
N SER A 101 16.07 -3.59 -0.30
CA SER A 101 14.73 -2.97 -0.44
C SER A 101 13.96 -3.46 -1.67
N ASP A 102 14.65 -3.70 -2.79
CA ASP A 102 14.02 -4.23 -4.01
C ASP A 102 13.48 -5.64 -3.82
N GLU A 103 14.18 -6.47 -3.04
CA GLU A 103 13.76 -7.83 -2.72
C GLU A 103 12.53 -7.81 -1.81
N ILE A 104 12.52 -6.91 -0.82
CA ILE A 104 11.36 -6.68 0.04
C ILE A 104 10.13 -6.28 -0.78
N ARG A 105 10.29 -5.38 -1.76
CA ARG A 105 9.20 -4.94 -2.65
C ARG A 105 8.67 -6.08 -3.54
N LYS A 106 9.55 -6.95 -4.02
CA LYS A 106 9.15 -8.16 -4.77
C LYS A 106 8.36 -9.14 -3.90
N GLN A 107 8.78 -9.32 -2.65
CA GLN A 107 8.14 -10.26 -1.73
C GLN A 107 6.79 -9.76 -1.20
N THR A 108 6.69 -8.47 -0.87
CA THR A 108 5.44 -7.90 -0.33
C THR A 108 4.38 -7.61 -1.39
N MET A 109 4.78 -7.51 -2.65
CA MET A 109 3.86 -7.23 -3.77
C MET A 109 3.05 -5.94 -3.61
N PHE A 110 3.56 -4.99 -2.82
CA PHE A 110 2.93 -3.67 -2.72
C PHE A 110 2.99 -2.95 -4.05
N LYS A 111 1.83 -2.48 -4.49
CA LYS A 111 1.72 -1.62 -5.66
C LYS A 111 2.30 -0.25 -5.34
N ASP A 112 2.92 0.35 -6.34
CA ASP A 112 3.24 1.78 -6.29
C ASP A 112 1.96 2.58 -6.01
N ALA A 113 2.02 3.58 -5.13
CA ALA A 113 0.87 4.42 -4.80
C ALA A 113 0.19 5.03 -6.04
N ALA A 114 0.95 5.43 -7.06
CA ALA A 114 0.41 5.94 -8.32
C ALA A 114 -0.33 4.85 -9.11
N GLN A 115 0.18 3.62 -9.09
CA GLN A 115 -0.45 2.49 -9.76
C GLN A 115 -1.74 2.09 -9.06
N ASP A 116 -1.75 2.03 -7.73
CA ASP A 116 -2.95 1.71 -6.95
C ASP A 116 -4.02 2.80 -7.13
N ALA A 117 -3.65 4.08 -7.08
CA ALA A 117 -4.54 5.20 -7.37
C ALA A 117 -5.15 5.10 -8.77
N ARG A 118 -4.32 4.83 -9.79
CA ARG A 118 -4.78 4.64 -11.17
C ARG A 118 -5.75 3.46 -11.28
N GLU A 119 -5.45 2.31 -10.69
CA GLU A 119 -6.35 1.16 -10.70
C GLU A 119 -7.69 1.46 -10.03
N ARG A 120 -7.67 2.10 -8.87
CA ARG A 120 -8.89 2.49 -8.14
C ARG A 120 -9.72 3.47 -8.96
N LYS A 121 -9.07 4.44 -9.61
CA LYS A 121 -9.70 5.39 -10.54
C LYS A 121 -10.39 4.67 -11.70
N LEU A 122 -9.73 3.69 -12.30
CA LEU A 122 -10.32 2.85 -13.36
C LEU A 122 -11.49 2.01 -12.83
N ARG A 123 -11.36 1.37 -11.66
CA ARG A 123 -12.47 0.62 -11.03
C ARG A 123 -13.68 1.50 -10.75
N TRP A 124 -13.45 2.71 -10.24
CA TRP A 124 -14.49 3.70 -9.97
C TRP A 124 -15.19 4.14 -11.25
N ALA A 125 -14.45 4.39 -12.34
CA ALA A 125 -15.05 4.70 -13.64
C ALA A 125 -16.00 3.60 -14.13
N GLY A 126 -15.58 2.34 -14.00
CA GLY A 126 -16.45 1.21 -14.29
C GLY A 126 -17.71 1.20 -13.43
N HIS A 127 -17.59 1.51 -12.13
CA HIS A 127 -18.75 1.63 -11.24
C HIS A 127 -19.69 2.75 -11.70
N ILE A 128 -19.16 3.93 -12.03
CA ILE A 128 -19.96 5.05 -12.54
C ILE A 128 -20.64 4.73 -13.88
N ALA A 129 -19.99 3.98 -14.78
CA ALA A 129 -20.59 3.59 -16.05
C ALA A 129 -21.76 2.59 -15.91
N ARG A 130 -21.83 1.84 -14.81
CA ARG A 130 -22.94 0.91 -14.51
C ARG A 130 -24.04 1.53 -13.65
N ARG A 131 -23.76 2.70 -13.05
CA ARG A 131 -24.74 3.44 -12.27
C ARG A 131 -25.88 3.93 -13.16
N GLN A 132 -27.11 3.75 -12.70
CA GLN A 132 -28.33 4.22 -13.38
C GLN A 132 -28.97 5.42 -12.68
N ASP A 133 -28.41 5.85 -11.56
CA ASP A 133 -28.76 7.09 -10.89
C ASP A 133 -28.25 8.27 -11.72
N ASN A 134 -29.17 9.08 -12.24
CA ASN A 134 -28.91 10.31 -12.99
C ASN A 134 -28.33 11.44 -12.10
N ARG A 135 -27.54 11.08 -11.10
CA ARG A 135 -26.82 11.97 -10.20
C ARG A 135 -25.73 12.73 -10.96
N TRP A 136 -25.33 13.85 -10.36
CA TRP A 136 -24.26 14.71 -10.87
C TRP A 136 -22.97 13.95 -11.17
N THR A 137 -22.62 12.92 -10.39
CA THR A 137 -21.44 12.07 -10.65
C THR A 137 -21.46 11.42 -12.03
N THR A 138 -22.60 10.85 -12.42
CA THR A 138 -22.80 10.20 -13.72
C THR A 138 -22.82 11.25 -14.83
N ARG A 139 -23.55 12.36 -14.61
CA ARG A 139 -23.64 13.46 -15.57
C ARG A 139 -22.28 14.08 -15.83
N THR A 140 -21.56 14.58 -14.83
CA THR A 140 -20.25 15.23 -14.98
C THR A 140 -19.20 14.34 -15.66
N THR A 141 -19.26 13.03 -15.42
CA THR A 141 -18.34 12.07 -16.06
C THR A 141 -18.58 11.95 -17.56
N PHE A 142 -19.86 11.86 -17.97
CA PHE A 142 -20.24 11.67 -19.37
C PHE A 142 -20.57 12.97 -20.10
N TRP A 143 -20.62 14.10 -19.39
CA TRP A 143 -21.05 15.39 -19.90
C TRP A 143 -20.12 15.91 -21.00
N TRP A 144 -20.75 16.44 -22.05
CA TRP A 144 -20.09 17.16 -23.11
C TRP A 144 -20.67 18.58 -23.14
N PRO A 145 -19.84 19.63 -22.96
CA PRO A 145 -20.30 20.98 -23.18
C PRO A 145 -20.45 21.21 -24.69
N TYR A 146 -21.68 21.12 -25.20
CA TYR A 146 -21.98 21.42 -26.60
C TYR A 146 -21.87 22.92 -26.90
N ASP A 147 -22.13 23.77 -25.92
CA ASP A 147 -22.27 25.22 -26.10
C ASP A 147 -20.95 26.00 -25.89
N LEU A 148 -19.85 25.32 -25.56
CA LEU A 148 -18.55 25.97 -25.37
C LEU A 148 -17.76 26.00 -26.68
N LYS A 149 -17.33 27.18 -27.12
CA LYS A 149 -16.34 27.32 -28.20
C LYS A 149 -15.05 26.60 -27.78
N ARG A 150 -14.57 25.70 -28.64
CA ARG A 150 -13.32 24.97 -28.40
C ARG A 150 -12.17 25.98 -28.23
N PRO A 151 -11.37 25.91 -27.15
CA PRO A 151 -10.21 26.79 -27.00
C PRO A 151 -9.21 26.54 -28.14
N LEU A 152 -8.54 27.59 -28.61
CA LEU A 152 -7.43 27.43 -29.56
C LEU A 152 -6.30 26.63 -28.90
N GLY A 153 -5.81 25.60 -29.59
CA GLY A 153 -4.72 24.74 -29.11
C GLY A 153 -5.14 23.31 -28.72
N ARG A 154 -4.29 22.65 -27.90
CA ARG A 154 -4.53 21.27 -27.44
C ARG A 154 -5.73 21.25 -26.51
N PRO A 155 -6.75 20.41 -26.77
CA PRO A 155 -7.85 20.23 -25.84
C PRO A 155 -7.33 19.84 -24.45
N PRO A 156 -7.93 20.34 -23.36
CA PRO A 156 -7.52 19.96 -22.01
C PRO A 156 -7.62 18.43 -21.84
N TYR A 157 -6.65 17.85 -21.12
CA TYR A 157 -6.62 16.41 -20.88
C TYR A 157 -7.77 16.03 -19.94
N ARG A 158 -8.81 15.42 -20.50
CA ARG A 158 -10.00 15.01 -19.75
C ARG A 158 -9.84 13.60 -19.21
N TRP A 159 -10.53 13.32 -18.11
CA TRP A 159 -10.58 11.98 -17.54
C TRP A 159 -11.05 10.91 -18.54
N ARG A 160 -12.01 11.26 -19.42
CA ARG A 160 -12.43 10.41 -20.55
C ARG A 160 -11.25 9.97 -21.43
N ARG A 161 -10.30 10.86 -21.76
CA ARG A 161 -9.16 10.52 -22.63
C ARG A 161 -8.22 9.50 -21.98
N GLU A 162 -8.05 9.59 -20.66
CA GLU A 162 -7.27 8.60 -19.91
C GLU A 162 -7.92 7.21 -19.94
N MET A 163 -9.25 7.16 -19.86
CA MET A 163 -10.01 5.91 -20.02
C MET A 163 -9.94 5.36 -21.43
N GLU A 164 -10.04 6.22 -22.43
CA GLU A 164 -9.91 5.86 -23.85
C GLU A 164 -8.52 5.30 -24.16
N GLN A 165 -7.47 5.89 -23.59
CA GLN A 165 -6.10 5.37 -23.73
C GLN A 165 -5.89 4.05 -22.99
N ALA A 166 -6.49 3.87 -21.82
CA ALA A 166 -6.31 2.66 -21.03
C ALA A 166 -7.11 1.48 -21.57
N ILE A 167 -8.41 1.67 -21.85
CA ILE A 167 -9.36 0.58 -22.12
C ILE A 167 -9.88 0.63 -23.57
N GLY A 168 -9.86 1.80 -24.19
CA GLY A 168 -10.36 2.02 -25.54
C GLY A 168 -11.59 2.95 -25.60
N PRO A 169 -11.99 3.37 -26.82
CA PRO A 169 -13.06 4.36 -27.04
C PRO A 169 -14.43 3.92 -26.48
N ASN A 170 -14.73 2.63 -26.51
CA ASN A 170 -16.01 2.06 -26.08
C ASN A 170 -16.00 1.51 -24.63
N TRP A 171 -15.11 2.02 -23.78
CA TRP A 171 -14.94 1.53 -22.40
C TRP A 171 -16.24 1.55 -21.58
N HIS A 172 -17.17 2.46 -21.87
CA HIS A 172 -18.49 2.55 -21.24
C HIS A 172 -19.35 1.32 -21.48
N ASN A 173 -19.37 0.82 -22.73
CA ASN A 173 -20.14 -0.36 -23.12
C ASN A 173 -19.51 -1.62 -22.53
N ILE A 174 -18.17 -1.67 -22.56
CA ILE A 174 -17.39 -2.72 -21.91
C ILE A 174 -17.67 -2.74 -20.40
N ALA A 175 -17.75 -1.56 -19.78
CA ALA A 175 -18.00 -1.43 -18.35
C ALA A 175 -19.39 -1.93 -17.95
N ARG A 176 -20.38 -2.00 -18.85
CA ARG A 176 -21.68 -2.61 -18.54
C ARG A 176 -21.52 -4.08 -18.14
N ASN A 177 -20.62 -4.81 -18.80
CA ASN A 177 -20.24 -6.15 -18.38
C ASN A 177 -19.16 -6.07 -17.29
N ARG A 178 -19.56 -6.31 -16.03
CA ARG A 178 -18.66 -6.21 -14.87
C ARG A 178 -17.47 -7.17 -14.97
N GLU A 179 -17.68 -8.39 -15.47
CA GLU A 179 -16.66 -9.43 -15.53
C GLU A 179 -15.64 -9.14 -16.62
N GLU A 180 -16.13 -8.78 -17.81
CA GLU A 180 -15.28 -8.39 -18.93
C GLU A 180 -14.44 -7.16 -18.61
N TYR A 181 -15.04 -6.16 -17.95
CA TYR A 181 -14.35 -4.97 -17.47
C TYR A 181 -13.27 -5.32 -16.44
N ARG A 182 -13.59 -6.18 -15.46
CA ARG A 182 -12.63 -6.61 -14.44
C ARG A 182 -11.48 -7.41 -15.04
N ARG A 183 -11.75 -8.24 -16.05
CA ARG A 183 -10.72 -8.99 -16.77
C ARG A 183 -9.78 -8.05 -17.52
N ARG A 184 -10.30 -7.11 -18.30
CA ARG A 184 -9.48 -6.10 -19.00
C ARG A 184 -8.62 -5.27 -18.04
N LEU A 185 -9.16 -4.89 -16.89
CA LEU A 185 -8.37 -4.20 -15.86
C LEU A 185 -7.25 -5.08 -15.30
N LYS A 186 -7.51 -6.37 -15.05
CA LYS A 186 -6.46 -7.31 -14.63
C LYS A 186 -5.40 -7.47 -15.71
N ASP A 187 -5.78 -7.56 -16.98
CA ASP A 187 -4.86 -7.70 -18.12
C ASP A 187 -3.98 -6.44 -18.26
N LEU A 188 -4.57 -5.25 -18.13
CA LEU A 188 -3.84 -3.97 -18.04
C LEU A 188 -2.86 -3.96 -16.87
N THR A 189 -3.32 -4.27 -15.66
CA THR A 189 -2.46 -4.35 -14.48
C THR A 189 -1.33 -5.36 -14.67
N LYS A 190 -1.60 -6.52 -15.27
CA LYS A 190 -0.62 -7.58 -15.51
C LYS A 190 0.40 -7.19 -16.58
N SER A 191 0.00 -6.45 -17.62
CA SER A 191 0.93 -5.88 -18.62
C SER A 191 1.84 -4.78 -18.07
N MET A 192 1.48 -4.20 -16.92
CA MET A 192 2.23 -3.13 -16.23
C MET A 192 3.17 -3.67 -15.14
N VAL A 193 3.16 -4.98 -14.88
CA VAL A 193 4.00 -5.65 -13.87
C VAL A 193 4.85 -6.70 -14.61
N GLU A 194 6.18 -6.66 -14.45
CA GLU A 194 7.08 -7.66 -15.03
C GLU A 194 6.68 -9.09 -14.59
N PRO A 195 6.78 -10.10 -15.48
CA PRO A 195 6.02 -11.35 -15.39
C PRO A 195 6.40 -12.33 -14.27
N ASP A 196 7.49 -12.11 -13.52
CA ASP A 196 8.03 -13.11 -12.59
C ASP A 196 7.63 -12.86 -11.14
N ILE A 197 6.32 -12.81 -10.82
CA ILE A 197 5.93 -12.80 -9.40
C ILE A 197 4.60 -13.55 -9.14
N GLN A 198 4.71 -14.70 -8.45
CA GLN A 198 3.57 -15.45 -7.93
C GLN A 198 3.11 -14.87 -6.59
N VAL A 199 1.83 -14.52 -6.48
CA VAL A 199 1.20 -13.96 -5.28
C VAL A 199 0.80 -15.09 -4.34
N SER A 200 1.31 -15.11 -3.10
CA SER A 200 0.82 -16.00 -2.04
C SER A 200 -0.49 -15.47 -1.46
N SER A 201 -1.52 -16.30 -1.38
CA SER A 201 -2.88 -15.97 -0.90
C SER A 201 -2.90 -15.41 0.53
N THR A 202 -1.90 -15.74 1.35
CA THR A 202 -1.78 -15.32 2.76
C THR A 202 -1.63 -13.81 2.94
N ILE A 203 -1.12 -13.07 1.95
CA ILE A 203 -0.94 -11.61 2.04
C ILE A 203 -2.25 -10.87 1.74
N LEU A 204 -3.14 -11.45 0.92
CA LEU A 204 -4.47 -10.87 0.65
C LEU A 204 -5.39 -10.97 1.87
N ASP A 205 -5.23 -12.01 2.69
CA ASP A 205 -6.03 -12.22 3.90
C ASP A 205 -5.73 -11.16 4.99
N LEU A 206 -4.50 -10.62 5.03
CA LEU A 206 -4.12 -9.52 5.92
C LEU A 206 -4.79 -8.17 5.59
N TYR A 207 -5.47 -8.07 4.43
CA TYR A 207 -6.22 -6.90 3.99
C TYR A 207 -7.75 -7.05 4.11
N SER A 208 -8.23 -8.10 4.79
CA SER A 208 -9.65 -8.37 5.00
C SER A 208 -10.24 -7.49 6.12
N GLU A 209 -10.78 -6.36 5.70
CA GLU A 209 -11.80 -5.42 6.25
C GLU A 209 -11.94 -5.08 7.76
N ASP A 210 -11.52 -5.84 8.77
CA ASP A 210 -12.19 -5.70 10.09
C ASP A 210 -11.39 -5.13 11.27
N SER A 211 -10.15 -4.65 11.13
CA SER A 211 -9.49 -3.92 12.23
C SER A 211 -8.33 -3.04 11.77
N SER A 212 -8.40 -1.73 12.07
CA SER A 212 -7.33 -0.70 11.98
C SER A 212 -7.42 0.31 10.80
N PRO A 213 -6.82 1.51 10.97
CA PRO A 213 -7.43 2.83 10.88
C PRO A 213 -7.89 3.15 9.45
N ASP A 214 -8.90 4.01 9.31
CA ASP A 214 -9.62 4.33 8.08
C ASP A 214 -8.70 4.66 6.88
N TRP A 215 -8.15 3.64 6.22
CA TRP A 215 -7.31 3.74 5.02
C TRP A 215 -8.08 4.33 3.84
N ARG A 216 -9.41 4.50 3.98
CA ARG A 216 -10.24 5.30 3.09
C ARG A 216 -9.82 6.77 3.09
N GLN A 217 -9.13 7.29 4.10
CA GLN A 217 -8.56 8.65 4.09
C GLN A 217 -7.44 8.82 3.05
N LEU A 218 -6.72 7.74 2.68
CA LEU A 218 -5.74 7.79 1.59
C LEU A 218 -6.40 8.05 0.23
N PHE A 219 -7.71 7.78 0.10
CA PHE A 219 -8.51 8.03 -1.11
C PHE A 219 -8.64 9.52 -1.46
N LEU A 220 -8.53 10.41 -0.47
CA LEU A 220 -8.65 11.85 -0.71
C LEU A 220 -7.32 12.50 -1.09
N LEU A 221 -6.21 11.76 -0.95
CA LEU A 221 -4.87 12.26 -1.20
C LEU A 221 -4.30 11.82 -2.54
N PHE A 222 -4.97 10.95 -3.31
CA PHE A 222 -4.54 10.50 -4.63
C PHE A 222 -5.74 10.29 -5.56
#